data_AF-A0A935P270-F1
#
_entry.id   AF-A0A935P270-F1
#
_cell.length_a   1.000
_cell.length_b   1.000
_cell.length_c   1.000
_cell.angle_alpha   90.00
_cell.angle_beta   90.00
_cell.angle_gamma   90.00
#
_symmetry.space_group_name_H-M   'P 1'
#
loop_
_entity.id
_entity.type
_entity.pdbx_description
1 polymer ?
#
loop_
_entity_poly.entity_id
_entity_poly.type
_entity_poly.pdbx_seq_one_letter_code
_entity_poly.pdbx_strand_id
1 'polypeptide(L)'
;MPLLEGTNLVLGAKSGAAVLATHPTLKAEGGKPLPVIVAGDYGKGRSLAVTTDTLWRWGFVAAARAGDDGRHYARFWENAIRWLIQDPDLRHLHVDSDAVEYAPGAPVRIGVRLLGRDYQPTPRGKVALVIRRGADPKTAQLVKKGTVTTSEDGLGSFELVAGAPGVYRVEGTSTVGGLETTASDIYLVKDGGHELDQPGGNPELLDTVSRTSKGQSLGPADRLPADLAFDPPRVVRVDRRTDVELWSRPGLLVLAVLLLGLEWLLRQRSGTL
;
A
#
# COMPACT_ATOMS: atom_id res chain seq x y z
N MET A 1 34.99 -0.66 2.61
CA MET A 1 34.61 -0.80 1.19
C MET A 1 35.85 -0.64 0.32
N PRO A 2 35.98 -1.39 -0.79
CA PRO A 2 37.07 -1.21 -1.75
C PRO A 2 37.16 0.22 -2.30
N LEU A 3 38.36 0.67 -2.65
CA LEU A 3 38.56 1.96 -3.33
C LEU A 3 38.01 1.91 -4.77
N LEU A 4 37.44 3.04 -5.19
CA LEU A 4 36.97 3.31 -6.55
C LEU A 4 38.16 3.78 -7.39
N GLU A 5 38.23 3.38 -8.66
CA GLU A 5 39.42 3.59 -9.52
C GLU A 5 39.29 4.77 -10.49
N GLY A 6 38.14 5.44 -10.54
CA GLY A 6 37.92 6.58 -11.44
C GLY A 6 36.71 7.44 -11.08
N THR A 7 36.71 8.69 -11.54
CA THR A 7 35.55 9.58 -11.49
C THR A 7 35.60 10.55 -12.67
N ASN A 8 34.45 10.84 -13.26
CA ASN A 8 34.27 11.94 -14.19
C ASN A 8 34.45 13.28 -13.45
N LEU A 9 35.08 14.24 -14.14
CA LEU A 9 35.23 15.60 -13.64
C LEU A 9 33.92 16.37 -13.80
N VAL A 10 33.53 17.08 -12.75
CA VAL A 10 32.30 17.88 -12.71
C VAL A 10 32.59 19.25 -12.10
N LEU A 11 31.77 20.24 -12.46
CA LEU A 11 31.93 21.63 -11.97
C LEU A 11 31.67 21.75 -10.46
N GLY A 12 30.82 20.88 -9.90
CA GLY A 12 30.51 20.86 -8.48
C GLY A 12 29.06 20.41 -8.22
N ALA A 13 28.68 20.32 -6.95
CA ALA A 13 27.31 20.04 -6.55
C ALA A 13 26.44 21.31 -6.67
N LYS A 14 25.21 21.16 -7.16
CA LYS A 14 24.22 22.26 -7.19
C LYS A 14 23.83 22.67 -5.76
N SER A 15 23.40 23.92 -5.60
CA SER A 15 22.90 24.42 -4.31
C SER A 15 21.74 23.57 -3.81
N GLY A 16 21.75 23.22 -2.52
CA GLY A 16 20.72 22.39 -1.89
C GLY A 16 20.90 20.88 -2.08
N ALA A 17 21.85 20.42 -2.90
CA ALA A 17 22.15 19.01 -3.03
C ALA A 17 23.01 18.50 -1.86
N ALA A 18 22.77 17.26 -1.45
CA ALA A 18 23.55 16.53 -0.47
C ALA A 18 24.70 15.79 -1.15
N VAL A 19 25.93 16.07 -0.74
CA VAL A 19 27.13 15.36 -1.21
C VAL A 19 27.37 14.17 -0.28
N LEU A 20 27.24 12.96 -0.81
CA LEU A 20 27.35 11.71 -0.05
C LEU A 20 28.76 11.11 -0.11
N ALA A 21 29.52 11.42 -1.16
CA ALA A 21 30.92 11.02 -1.30
C ALA A 21 31.72 12.07 -2.06
N THR A 22 32.99 12.24 -1.70
CA THR A 22 33.93 13.18 -2.33
C THR A 22 35.25 12.49 -2.66
N HIS A 23 35.94 12.97 -3.68
CA HIS A 23 37.29 12.54 -4.00
C HIS A 23 38.28 13.08 -2.93
N PRO A 24 39.27 12.28 -2.50
CA PRO A 24 40.20 12.69 -1.44
C PRO A 24 41.11 13.87 -1.81
N THR A 25 41.51 13.97 -3.08
CA THR A 25 42.52 14.95 -3.53
C THR A 25 42.07 15.89 -4.65
N LEU A 26 41.09 15.51 -5.46
CA LEU A 26 40.64 16.31 -6.59
C LEU A 26 39.65 17.36 -6.10
N LYS A 27 39.67 18.51 -6.75
CA LYS A 27 38.80 19.64 -6.44
C LYS A 27 37.90 19.96 -7.63
N ALA A 28 36.66 20.32 -7.32
CA ALA A 28 35.73 20.92 -8.27
C ALA A 28 36.04 22.40 -8.47
N GLU A 29 35.26 23.07 -9.32
CA GLU A 29 35.36 24.51 -9.51
C GLU A 29 35.10 25.25 -8.19
N GLY A 30 35.85 26.32 -7.93
CA GLY A 30 35.80 27.04 -6.65
C GLY A 30 36.51 26.35 -5.48
N GLY A 31 37.31 25.30 -5.74
CA GLY A 31 38.27 24.74 -4.78
C GLY A 31 37.68 23.79 -3.73
N LYS A 32 36.39 23.46 -3.83
CA LYS A 32 35.72 22.45 -2.98
C LYS A 32 36.13 21.03 -3.39
N PRO A 33 36.09 20.03 -2.48
CA PRO A 33 36.33 18.63 -2.84
C PRO A 33 35.45 18.19 -4.00
N LEU A 34 36.02 17.46 -4.96
CA LEU A 34 35.29 16.97 -6.13
C LEU A 34 34.21 15.98 -5.66
N PRO A 35 32.92 16.24 -5.91
CA PRO A 35 31.87 15.33 -5.49
C PRO A 35 31.85 14.08 -6.38
N VAL A 36 31.66 12.91 -5.76
CA VAL A 36 31.59 11.59 -6.43
C VAL A 36 30.17 11.04 -6.44
N ILE A 37 29.44 11.21 -5.33
CA ILE A 37 28.04 10.82 -5.22
C ILE A 37 27.26 12.01 -4.66
N VAL A 38 26.25 12.47 -5.41
CA VAL A 38 25.43 13.62 -5.06
C VAL A 38 23.97 13.24 -5.20
N ALA A 39 23.19 13.47 -4.15
CA ALA A 39 21.75 13.29 -4.15
C ALA A 39 21.05 14.64 -3.91
N GLY A 40 19.93 14.88 -4.58
CA GLY A 40 19.13 16.08 -4.31
C GLY A 40 17.83 16.09 -5.11
N ASP A 41 17.00 17.07 -4.82
CA ASP A 41 15.74 17.27 -5.54
C ASP A 41 15.99 18.09 -6.81
N TYR A 42 15.32 17.74 -7.90
CA TYR A 42 15.29 18.49 -9.15
C TYR A 42 13.86 18.55 -9.70
N GLY A 43 13.28 19.74 -9.73
CA GLY A 43 11.87 19.92 -10.08
C GLY A 43 10.97 19.24 -9.04
N LYS A 44 10.12 18.30 -9.49
CA LYS A 44 9.20 17.51 -8.64
C LYS A 44 9.76 16.13 -8.25
N GLY A 45 11.00 15.83 -8.63
CA GLY A 45 11.59 14.50 -8.47
C GLY A 45 12.91 14.53 -7.71
N ARG A 46 13.34 13.34 -7.31
CA ARG A 46 14.67 13.10 -6.72
C ARG A 46 15.65 12.73 -7.83
N SER A 47 16.90 13.15 -7.68
CA SER A 47 17.98 12.88 -8.62
C SER A 47 19.24 12.45 -7.88
N LEU A 48 19.90 11.41 -8.40
CA LEU A 48 21.17 10.91 -7.90
C LEU A 48 22.17 10.95 -9.04
N ALA A 49 23.30 11.62 -8.82
CA ALA A 49 24.44 11.61 -9.71
C ALA A 49 25.55 10.80 -9.06
N VAL A 50 26.00 9.75 -9.76
CA VAL A 50 27.23 9.03 -9.43
C VAL A 50 28.22 9.25 -10.56
N THR A 51 29.36 9.87 -10.27
CA THR A 51 30.34 10.24 -11.28
C THR A 51 31.42 9.18 -11.48
N THR A 52 31.35 8.04 -10.79
CA THR A 52 32.25 6.89 -10.98
C THR A 52 31.55 5.77 -11.76
N ASP A 53 32.30 5.09 -12.61
CA ASP A 53 31.92 3.85 -13.29
C ASP A 53 32.39 2.59 -12.53
N THR A 54 33.07 2.75 -11.40
CA THR A 54 33.71 1.65 -10.65
C THR A 54 32.97 1.20 -9.40
N LEU A 55 31.71 1.62 -9.22
CA LEU A 55 30.84 1.22 -8.10
C LEU A 55 30.69 -0.30 -7.96
N TRP A 56 30.72 -1.03 -9.08
CA TRP A 56 30.61 -2.49 -9.13
C TRP A 56 31.68 -3.20 -8.27
N ARG A 57 32.81 -2.55 -7.99
CA ARG A 57 33.88 -3.08 -7.15
C ARG A 57 33.42 -3.32 -5.71
N TRP A 58 32.46 -2.54 -5.22
CA TRP A 58 31.84 -2.76 -3.90
C TRP A 58 31.00 -4.04 -3.83
N GLY A 59 30.68 -4.65 -4.98
CA GLY A 59 30.03 -5.94 -5.08
C GLY A 59 31.04 -7.04 -5.39
N PHE A 60 31.62 -7.02 -6.60
CA PHE A 60 32.39 -8.16 -7.12
C PHE A 60 33.80 -8.30 -6.54
N VAL A 61 34.52 -7.18 -6.35
CA VAL A 61 35.87 -7.22 -5.76
C VAL A 61 35.78 -7.43 -4.25
N ALA A 62 34.74 -6.90 -3.62
CA ALA A 62 34.37 -7.17 -2.24
C ALA A 62 34.11 -8.67 -2.01
N ALA A 63 33.23 -9.29 -2.81
CA ALA A 63 32.88 -10.71 -2.74
C ALA A 63 34.08 -11.68 -2.90
N ALA A 64 35.16 -11.23 -3.54
CA ALA A 64 36.39 -12.00 -3.69
C ALA A 64 37.31 -11.96 -2.45
N ARG A 65 36.98 -11.14 -1.42
CA ARG A 65 37.72 -11.05 -0.15
C ARG A 65 37.00 -11.82 0.94
N ALA A 66 37.74 -12.60 1.72
CA ALA A 66 37.17 -13.35 2.84
C ALA A 66 36.50 -12.39 3.85
N GLY A 67 35.19 -12.56 4.06
CA GLY A 67 34.39 -11.80 5.02
C GLY A 67 33.65 -10.57 4.46
N ASP A 68 33.78 -10.25 3.17
CA ASP A 68 32.98 -9.21 2.50
C ASP A 68 32.13 -9.88 1.42
N ASP A 69 30.82 -9.96 1.62
CA ASP A 69 29.86 -10.66 0.75
C ASP A 69 29.29 -9.77 -0.37
N GLY A 70 29.85 -8.57 -0.56
CA GLY A 70 29.38 -7.61 -1.56
C GLY A 70 28.05 -6.93 -1.20
N ARG A 71 27.51 -7.15 0.01
CA ARG A 71 26.24 -6.56 0.48
C ARG A 71 26.19 -5.04 0.40
N HIS A 72 27.34 -4.38 0.48
CA HIS A 72 27.44 -2.91 0.44
C HIS A 72 26.93 -2.36 -0.89
N TYR A 73 27.23 -3.02 -2.00
CA TYR A 73 26.76 -2.62 -3.32
C TYR A 73 25.24 -2.77 -3.46
N ALA A 74 24.69 -3.91 -3.03
CA ALA A 74 23.27 -4.15 -3.06
C ALA A 74 22.50 -3.15 -2.18
N ARG A 75 22.97 -2.93 -0.93
CA ARG A 75 22.36 -1.95 -0.01
C ARG A 75 22.42 -0.52 -0.52
N PHE A 76 23.53 -0.13 -1.18
CA PHE A 76 23.65 1.19 -1.80
C PHE A 76 22.55 1.40 -2.84
N TRP A 77 22.41 0.46 -3.79
CA TRP A 77 21.41 0.58 -4.85
C TRP A 77 19.98 0.42 -4.35
N GLU A 78 19.73 -0.47 -3.38
CA GLU A 78 18.40 -0.61 -2.76
C GLU A 78 17.97 0.72 -2.12
N ASN A 79 18.83 1.32 -1.28
CA ASN A 79 18.53 2.59 -0.64
C ASN A 79 18.44 3.74 -1.65
N ALA A 80 19.31 3.77 -2.66
CA ALA A 80 19.27 4.76 -3.73
C ALA A 80 17.96 4.69 -4.52
N ILE A 81 17.53 3.49 -4.91
CA ILE A 81 16.30 3.29 -5.67
C ILE A 81 15.09 3.65 -4.81
N ARG A 82 14.98 3.15 -3.57
CA ARG A 82 13.91 3.52 -2.62
C ARG A 82 13.84 5.04 -2.44
N TRP A 83 15.00 5.69 -2.29
CA TRP A 83 15.04 7.13 -2.18
C TRP A 83 14.56 7.82 -3.47
N LEU A 84 15.04 7.39 -4.64
CA LEU A 84 14.66 7.95 -5.94
C LEU A 84 13.16 7.80 -6.25
N ILE A 85 12.53 6.69 -5.88
CA ILE A 85 11.09 6.46 -6.08
C ILE A 85 10.22 7.21 -5.06
N GLN A 86 10.81 8.00 -4.17
CA GLN A 86 10.11 8.70 -3.08
C GLN A 86 9.28 7.75 -2.22
N ASP A 87 9.89 6.60 -1.87
CA ASP A 87 9.32 5.63 -0.94
C ASP A 87 8.72 6.39 0.27
N PRO A 88 7.42 6.22 0.57
CA PRO A 88 6.77 6.86 1.71
C PRO A 88 7.57 6.72 3.02
N ASP A 89 8.27 5.58 3.21
CA ASP A 89 9.07 5.33 4.40
C ASP A 89 10.29 6.26 4.52
N LEU A 90 10.78 6.79 3.40
CA LEU A 90 11.94 7.69 3.32
C LEU A 90 11.57 9.18 3.24
N ARG A 91 10.33 9.52 3.58
CA ARG A 91 9.90 10.91 3.75
C ARG A 91 10.37 11.45 5.09
N HIS A 92 10.56 12.77 5.16
CA HIS A 92 10.95 13.44 6.40
C HIS A 92 9.78 13.60 7.37
N LEU A 93 8.55 13.61 6.84
CA LEU A 93 7.33 13.71 7.62
C LEU A 93 6.49 12.46 7.38
N HIS A 94 6.05 11.84 8.47
CA HIS A 94 5.05 10.78 8.49
C HIS A 94 3.87 11.25 9.33
N VAL A 95 2.67 10.91 8.88
CA VAL A 95 1.40 11.20 9.56
C VAL A 95 0.53 10.00 9.33
N ASP A 96 0.16 9.32 10.40
CA ASP A 96 -0.53 8.04 10.35
C ASP A 96 -1.62 7.99 11.41
N SER A 97 -2.79 7.49 11.04
CA SER A 97 -3.84 7.14 11.99
C SER A 97 -3.50 5.82 12.68
N ASP A 98 -3.90 5.68 13.96
CA ASP A 98 -3.64 4.46 14.74
C ASP A 98 -4.52 3.26 14.34
N ALA A 99 -5.54 3.49 13.52
CA ALA A 99 -6.36 2.46 12.88
C ALA A 99 -6.87 2.92 11.51
N VAL A 100 -7.11 1.96 10.61
CA VAL A 100 -7.66 2.24 9.27
C VAL A 100 -9.16 2.51 9.28
N GLU A 101 -9.86 2.06 10.33
CA GLU A 101 -11.31 2.17 10.48
C GLU A 101 -11.68 2.53 11.93
N TYR A 102 -12.67 3.39 12.09
CA TYR A 102 -13.21 3.80 13.39
C TYR A 102 -14.74 3.79 13.38
N ALA A 103 -15.34 3.50 14.53
CA ALA A 103 -16.75 3.77 14.79
C ALA A 103 -16.98 5.27 15.06
N PRO A 104 -18.17 5.83 14.78
CA PRO A 104 -18.51 7.19 15.18
C PRO A 104 -18.34 7.37 16.69
N GLY A 105 -17.73 8.47 17.12
CA GLY A 105 -17.47 8.75 18.54
C GLY A 105 -16.25 8.03 19.13
N ALA A 106 -15.59 7.13 18.40
CA ALA A 106 -14.35 6.50 18.87
C ALA A 106 -13.18 7.50 18.94
N PRO A 107 -12.22 7.33 19.87
CA PRO A 107 -10.99 8.12 19.86
C PRO A 107 -10.14 7.77 18.63
N VAL A 108 -9.63 8.80 17.97
CA VAL A 108 -8.70 8.71 16.84
C VAL A 108 -7.39 9.33 17.28
N ARG A 109 -6.28 8.58 17.20
CA ARG A 109 -4.94 9.11 17.45
C ARG A 109 -4.18 9.19 16.15
N ILE A 110 -3.83 10.41 15.77
CA ILE A 110 -2.94 10.68 14.65
C ILE A 110 -1.51 10.75 15.18
N GLY A 111 -0.69 9.78 14.82
CA GLY A 111 0.76 9.80 15.02
C GLY A 111 1.45 10.70 14.01
N VAL A 112 2.51 11.39 14.45
CA VAL A 112 3.36 12.23 13.61
C VAL A 112 4.81 11.87 13.90
N ARG A 113 5.61 11.71 12.84
CA ARG A 113 7.07 11.59 12.94
C ARG A 113 7.73 12.61 12.03
N LEU A 114 8.66 13.39 12.57
CA LEU A 114 9.42 14.39 11.83
C LEU A 114 10.92 14.15 11.96
N LEU A 115 11.57 14.05 10.81
CA LEU A 115 13.01 13.87 10.65
C LEU A 115 13.64 15.08 9.99
N GLY A 116 14.87 15.35 10.36
CA GLY A 116 15.72 16.38 9.78
C GLY A 116 16.24 15.97 8.41
N ARG A 117 17.03 16.86 7.80
CA ARG A 117 17.69 16.60 6.51
C ARG A 117 18.68 15.43 6.56
N ASP A 118 19.25 15.18 7.73
CA ASP A 118 20.14 14.08 8.05
C ASP A 118 19.40 12.81 8.50
N TYR A 119 18.07 12.78 8.35
CA TYR A 119 17.20 11.70 8.79
C TYR A 119 17.22 11.41 10.30
N GLN A 120 17.75 12.34 11.10
CA GLN A 120 17.67 12.27 12.56
C GLN A 120 16.35 12.86 13.07
N PRO A 121 15.84 12.41 14.23
CA PRO A 121 14.71 13.03 14.89
C PRO A 121 14.83 14.55 14.99
N THR A 122 13.77 15.28 14.64
CA THR A 122 13.72 16.74 14.82
C THR A 122 12.94 17.08 16.09
N PRO A 123 13.62 17.44 17.20
CA PRO A 123 12.96 17.84 18.43
C PRO A 123 12.26 19.20 18.27
N ARG A 124 11.10 19.35 18.93
CA ARG A 124 10.29 20.59 18.94
C ARG A 124 9.92 21.10 17.53
N GLY A 125 9.92 20.22 16.54
CA GLY A 125 9.45 20.53 15.21
C GLY A 125 7.95 20.72 15.20
N LYS A 126 7.47 21.71 14.42
CA LYS A 126 6.05 22.03 14.34
C LYS A 126 5.46 21.43 13.07
N VAL A 127 4.44 20.60 13.24
CA VAL A 127 3.68 19.99 12.14
C VAL A 127 2.26 20.50 12.21
N ALA A 128 1.82 21.19 11.17
CA ALA A 128 0.44 21.63 11.03
C ALA A 128 -0.39 20.50 10.41
N LEU A 129 -1.48 20.12 11.06
CA LEU A 129 -2.40 19.08 10.62
C LEU A 129 -3.72 19.68 10.14
N VAL A 130 -4.23 19.17 9.03
CA VAL A 130 -5.54 19.50 8.48
C VAL A 130 -6.30 18.21 8.22
N ILE A 131 -7.44 18.04 8.87
CA ILE A 131 -8.32 16.87 8.73
C ILE A 131 -9.54 17.29 7.93
N ARG A 132 -9.81 16.59 6.82
CA ARG A 132 -10.98 16.79 5.98
C ARG A 132 -11.79 15.50 5.83
N ARG A 133 -13.10 15.64 5.65
CA ARG A 133 -14.03 14.54 5.38
C ARG A 133 -14.56 14.64 3.95
N GLY A 134 -14.43 13.57 3.19
CA GLY A 134 -14.93 13.46 1.82
C GLY A 134 -14.01 12.59 0.96
N ALA A 135 -14.61 11.76 0.10
CA ALA A 135 -13.86 10.89 -0.81
C ALA A 135 -13.16 11.70 -1.92
N ASP A 136 -13.81 12.74 -2.45
CA ASP A 136 -13.20 13.69 -3.39
C ASP A 136 -12.49 14.81 -2.62
N PRO A 137 -11.15 14.95 -2.77
CA PRO A 137 -10.39 16.03 -2.14
C PRO A 137 -10.90 17.45 -2.48
N LYS A 138 -11.52 17.65 -3.66
CA LYS A 138 -11.99 18.97 -4.11
C LYS A 138 -13.24 19.45 -3.35
N THR A 139 -14.06 18.51 -2.89
CA THR A 139 -15.31 18.80 -2.17
C THR A 139 -15.23 18.41 -0.69
N ALA A 140 -14.06 17.95 -0.22
CA ALA A 140 -13.87 17.52 1.14
C ALA A 140 -14.05 18.66 2.14
N GLN A 141 -14.88 18.44 3.15
CA GLN A 141 -15.21 19.42 4.17
C GLN A 141 -14.12 19.46 5.25
N LEU A 142 -13.73 20.66 5.67
CA LEU A 142 -12.79 20.82 6.78
C LEU A 142 -13.45 20.36 8.09
N VAL A 143 -12.80 19.43 8.79
CA VAL A 143 -13.27 18.90 10.07
C VAL A 143 -12.51 19.55 11.21
N LYS A 144 -11.17 19.54 11.14
CA LYS A 144 -10.31 20.04 12.23
C LYS A 144 -8.98 20.53 11.69
N LYS A 145 -8.39 21.49 12.38
CA LYS A 145 -6.98 21.89 12.22
C LYS A 145 -6.28 21.78 13.57
N GLY A 146 -5.01 21.44 13.53
CA GLY A 146 -4.17 21.30 14.71
C GLY A 146 -2.72 21.63 14.41
N THR A 147 -1.92 21.75 15.47
CA THR A 147 -0.47 21.80 15.35
C THR A 147 0.11 20.87 16.39
N VAL A 148 0.99 19.98 15.95
CA VAL A 148 1.72 19.06 16.81
C VAL A 148 3.15 19.57 16.94
N THR A 149 3.65 19.59 18.17
CA THR A 149 5.07 19.84 18.43
C THR A 149 5.71 18.50 18.78
N THR A 150 6.77 18.12 18.07
CA THR A 150 7.42 16.83 18.27
C THR A 150 8.28 16.80 19.55
N SER A 151 8.36 15.61 20.16
CA SER A 151 9.22 15.28 21.30
C SER A 151 10.70 15.21 20.90
N GLU A 152 11.57 14.88 21.86
CA GLU A 152 13.01 14.66 21.61
C GLU A 152 13.25 13.58 20.54
N ASP A 153 12.39 12.56 20.47
CA ASP A 153 12.48 11.48 19.48
C ASP A 153 11.83 11.83 18.13
N GLY A 154 11.46 13.09 17.92
CA GLY A 154 10.84 13.55 16.67
C GLY A 154 9.42 13.04 16.48
N LEU A 155 8.79 12.52 17.54
CA LEU A 155 7.44 11.96 17.52
C LEU A 155 6.43 12.93 18.12
N GLY A 156 5.18 12.85 17.68
CA GLY A 156 4.08 13.59 18.27
C GLY A 156 2.76 12.88 18.02
N SER A 157 1.73 13.28 18.76
CA SER A 157 0.38 12.78 18.58
C SER A 157 -0.64 13.92 18.57
N PHE A 158 -1.72 13.72 17.82
CA PHE A 158 -2.89 14.57 17.82
C PHE A 158 -4.13 13.71 17.99
N GLU A 159 -4.89 13.96 19.05
CA GLU A 159 -6.09 13.19 19.36
C GLU A 159 -7.34 13.96 18.96
N LEU A 160 -8.30 13.24 18.39
CA LEU A 160 -9.62 13.73 18.09
C LEU A 160 -10.66 12.62 18.26
N VAL A 161 -11.93 12.98 18.18
CA VAL A 161 -13.03 12.02 18.22
C VAL A 161 -13.55 11.82 16.79
N ALA A 162 -13.76 10.58 16.39
CA ALA A 162 -14.32 10.23 15.10
C ALA A 162 -15.70 10.87 14.93
N GLY A 163 -15.88 11.60 13.83
CA GLY A 163 -17.13 12.31 13.53
C GLY A 163 -18.17 11.42 12.86
N ALA A 164 -18.98 12.02 12.00
CA ALA A 164 -19.96 11.29 11.20
C ALA A 164 -19.30 10.30 10.22
N PRO A 165 -19.99 9.20 9.83
CA PRO A 165 -19.46 8.23 8.87
C PRO A 165 -18.96 8.85 7.56
N GLY A 166 -17.86 8.36 7.03
CA GLY A 166 -17.27 8.79 5.76
C GLY A 166 -15.75 8.61 5.73
N VAL A 167 -15.16 8.90 4.58
CA VAL A 167 -13.72 8.89 4.39
C VAL A 167 -13.12 10.17 4.94
N TYR A 168 -12.09 10.06 5.77
CA TYR A 168 -11.33 11.17 6.32
C TYR A 168 -9.92 11.14 5.77
N ARG A 169 -9.39 12.33 5.45
CA ARG A 169 -8.02 12.55 5.03
C ARG A 169 -7.34 13.46 6.03
N VAL A 170 -6.18 13.02 6.52
CA VAL A 170 -5.30 13.82 7.36
C VAL A 170 -4.15 14.28 6.49
N GLU A 171 -3.89 15.58 6.47
CA GLU A 171 -2.74 16.18 5.77
C GLU A 171 -1.86 16.89 6.78
N GLY A 172 -0.59 16.49 6.86
CA GLY A 172 0.44 17.14 7.64
C GLY A 172 1.36 17.98 6.76
N THR A 173 1.74 19.14 7.26
CA THR A 173 2.67 20.07 6.62
C THR A 173 3.72 20.51 7.63
N SER A 174 4.98 20.52 7.22
CA SER A 174 6.12 20.97 8.04
C SER A 174 7.21 21.55 7.14
N THR A 175 8.21 22.18 7.74
CA THR A 175 9.37 22.72 7.03
C THR A 175 10.64 22.05 7.53
N VAL A 176 11.37 21.37 6.64
CA VAL A 176 12.62 20.66 6.96
C VAL A 176 13.77 21.32 6.20
N GLY A 177 14.64 22.02 6.94
CA GLY A 177 15.74 22.78 6.39
C GLY A 177 15.33 23.80 5.32
N GLY A 178 14.21 24.49 5.53
CA GLY A 178 13.71 25.53 4.60
C GLY A 178 12.93 25.02 3.39
N LEU A 179 12.72 23.70 3.27
CA LEU A 179 11.82 23.12 2.26
C LEU A 179 10.53 22.64 2.93
N GLU A 180 9.39 22.96 2.32
CA GLU A 180 8.10 22.43 2.75
C GLU A 180 8.03 20.93 2.46
N THR A 181 7.56 20.15 3.43
CA THR A 181 7.30 18.74 3.30
C THR A 181 5.89 18.43 3.74
N THR A 182 5.25 17.49 3.04
CA THR A 182 3.85 17.13 3.25
C THR A 182 3.70 15.62 3.36
N ALA A 183 2.82 15.19 4.25
CA ALA A 183 2.42 13.79 4.38
C ALA A 183 0.89 13.71 4.50
N SER A 184 0.31 12.58 4.13
CA SER A 184 -1.11 12.39 4.26
C SER A 184 -1.47 10.94 4.51
N ASP A 185 -2.51 10.73 5.29
CA ASP A 185 -3.11 9.43 5.55
C ASP A 185 -4.64 9.50 5.40
N ILE A 186 -5.27 8.33 5.22
CA ILE A 186 -6.70 8.18 5.03
C ILE A 186 -7.22 7.13 6.00
N TYR A 187 -8.25 7.49 6.76
CA TYR A 187 -9.00 6.54 7.58
C TYR A 187 -10.49 6.62 7.26
N LEU A 188 -11.20 5.52 7.53
CA LEU A 188 -12.64 5.43 7.34
C LEU A 188 -13.34 5.51 8.68
N VAL A 189 -14.32 6.39 8.81
CA VAL A 189 -15.31 6.28 9.87
C VAL A 189 -16.51 5.56 9.28
N LYS A 190 -16.82 4.37 9.78
CA LYS A 190 -18.02 3.64 9.38
C LYS A 190 -18.84 3.38 10.62
N ASP A 191 -20.15 3.49 10.49
CA ASP A 191 -21.03 2.97 11.53
C ASP A 191 -20.76 1.46 11.57
N GLY A 192 -20.04 1.02 12.61
CA GLY A 192 -19.93 -0.39 12.90
C GLY A 192 -21.36 -0.84 13.15
N GLY A 193 -21.92 -1.64 12.24
CA GLY A 193 -23.24 -2.20 12.46
C GLY A 193 -23.20 -2.88 13.82
N HIS A 194 -23.92 -2.34 14.81
CA HIS A 194 -23.97 -2.84 16.19
C HIS A 194 -24.19 -4.36 16.25
N GLU A 195 -24.76 -4.93 15.18
CA GLU A 195 -24.94 -6.35 14.90
C GLU A 195 -23.65 -7.20 14.89
N LEU A 196 -22.51 -6.68 14.41
CA LEU A 196 -21.24 -7.44 14.38
C LEU A 196 -20.43 -7.31 15.68
N ASP A 197 -20.63 -6.22 16.43
CA ASP A 197 -20.01 -6.02 17.76
C ASP A 197 -20.74 -6.84 18.84
N GLN A 198 -22.04 -7.11 18.64
CA GLN A 198 -22.85 -8.02 19.46
C GLN A 198 -23.39 -9.17 18.61
N PRO A 199 -22.57 -10.20 18.31
CA PRO A 199 -22.99 -11.34 17.50
C PRO A 199 -24.03 -12.24 18.21
N GLY A 200 -24.38 -11.95 19.47
CA GLY A 200 -25.43 -12.65 20.21
C GLY A 200 -26.82 -12.20 19.74
N GLY A 201 -27.71 -13.16 19.48
CA GLY A 201 -29.10 -12.85 19.17
C GLY A 201 -29.77 -12.06 20.31
N ASN A 202 -30.66 -11.12 19.96
CA ASN A 202 -31.42 -10.30 20.91
C ASN A 202 -32.83 -10.89 21.13
N PRO A 203 -33.09 -11.61 22.24
CA PRO A 203 -34.36 -12.31 22.45
C PRO A 203 -35.55 -11.36 22.65
N GLU A 204 -35.33 -10.18 23.24
CA GLU A 204 -36.36 -9.18 23.48
C GLU A 204 -36.84 -8.56 22.16
N LEU A 205 -35.89 -8.24 21.27
CA LEU A 205 -36.19 -7.75 19.92
C LEU A 205 -36.93 -8.84 19.12
N LEU A 206 -36.45 -10.09 19.18
CA LEU A 206 -37.10 -11.21 18.51
C LEU A 206 -38.54 -11.40 18.99
N ASP A 207 -38.79 -11.37 20.30
CA ASP A 207 -40.15 -11.47 20.86
C ASP A 207 -41.05 -10.32 20.37
N THR A 208 -40.51 -9.09 20.31
CA THR A 208 -41.24 -7.91 19.81
C THR A 208 -41.62 -8.05 18.33
N VAL A 209 -40.67 -8.49 17.48
CA VAL A 209 -40.90 -8.72 16.05
C VAL A 209 -41.88 -9.86 15.82
N SER A 210 -41.78 -10.95 16.59
CA SER A 210 -42.69 -12.08 16.51
C SER A 210 -44.13 -11.68 16.86
N ARG A 211 -44.35 -10.95 17.97
CA ARG A 211 -45.69 -10.47 18.35
C ARG A 211 -46.30 -9.57 17.27
N THR A 212 -45.50 -8.68 16.68
CA THR A 212 -45.97 -7.74 15.65
C THR A 212 -46.29 -8.45 14.33
N SER A 213 -45.47 -9.44 13.94
CA SER A 213 -45.68 -10.24 12.74
C SER A 213 -46.69 -11.37 12.92
N LYS A 214 -47.28 -11.53 14.12
CA LYS A 214 -48.13 -12.66 14.53
C LYS A 214 -47.40 -14.02 14.45
N GLY A 215 -46.07 -14.00 14.49
CA GLY A 215 -45.22 -15.18 14.60
C GLY A 215 -44.94 -15.56 16.05
N GLN A 216 -44.07 -16.56 16.23
CA GLN A 216 -43.61 -17.02 17.55
C GLN A 216 -42.09 -16.93 17.62
N SER A 217 -41.57 -16.41 18.74
CA SER A 217 -40.14 -16.49 19.06
C SER A 217 -39.86 -17.89 19.58
N LEU A 218 -39.11 -18.67 18.79
CA LEU A 218 -38.58 -19.96 19.19
C LEU A 218 -37.17 -19.68 19.67
N GLY A 219 -36.89 -19.95 20.95
CA GLY A 219 -35.66 -19.54 21.62
C GLY A 219 -34.36 -20.14 21.06
N PRO A 220 -33.33 -20.38 21.89
CA PRO A 220 -32.06 -20.89 21.38
C PRO A 220 -32.20 -22.25 20.70
N ALA A 221 -31.25 -22.54 19.79
CA ALA A 221 -31.33 -23.66 18.84
C ALA A 221 -31.49 -25.04 19.51
N ASP A 222 -31.03 -25.19 20.76
CA ASP A 222 -31.14 -26.40 21.58
C ASP A 222 -32.57 -26.71 22.04
N ARG A 223 -33.48 -25.74 21.98
CA ARG A 223 -34.88 -25.86 22.41
C ARG A 223 -35.89 -25.82 21.27
N LEU A 224 -35.42 -25.88 20.03
CA LEU A 224 -36.30 -25.86 18.86
C LEU A 224 -37.12 -27.16 18.78
N PRO A 225 -38.44 -27.08 18.49
CA PRO A 225 -39.26 -28.26 18.26
C PRO A 225 -38.70 -29.10 17.10
N ALA A 226 -38.69 -30.43 17.25
CA ALA A 226 -38.19 -31.33 16.21
C ALA A 226 -39.09 -31.38 14.96
N ASP A 227 -40.33 -30.90 15.08
CA ASP A 227 -41.40 -30.92 14.08
C ASP A 227 -41.62 -29.58 13.37
N LEU A 228 -40.62 -28.69 13.40
CA LEU A 228 -40.61 -27.45 12.63
C LEU A 228 -40.87 -27.72 11.15
N ALA A 229 -42.06 -27.33 10.68
CA ALA A 229 -42.44 -27.42 9.28
C ALA A 229 -41.74 -26.31 8.49
N PHE A 230 -40.64 -26.66 7.82
CA PHE A 230 -39.99 -25.78 6.86
C PHE A 230 -40.69 -25.91 5.51
N ASP A 231 -41.15 -24.80 4.96
CA ASP A 231 -41.49 -24.77 3.55
C ASP A 231 -40.22 -25.11 2.74
N PRO A 232 -40.30 -26.03 1.75
CA PRO A 232 -39.17 -26.33 0.91
C PRO A 232 -38.68 -25.03 0.28
N PRO A 233 -37.37 -24.70 0.40
CA PRO A 233 -36.86 -23.42 -0.04
C PRO A 233 -37.22 -23.24 -1.51
N ARG A 234 -37.80 -22.08 -1.85
CA ARG A 234 -37.99 -21.68 -3.24
C ARG A 234 -36.60 -21.41 -3.81
N VAL A 235 -35.95 -22.45 -4.31
CA VAL A 235 -34.63 -22.38 -4.94
C VAL A 235 -34.78 -21.60 -6.25
N VAL A 236 -34.70 -20.27 -6.18
CA VAL A 236 -34.53 -19.43 -7.35
C VAL A 236 -33.07 -19.60 -7.77
N ARG A 237 -32.80 -20.60 -8.63
CA ARG A 237 -31.51 -20.77 -9.28
C ARG A 237 -31.30 -19.59 -10.23
N VAL A 238 -30.67 -18.53 -9.74
CA VAL A 238 -30.17 -17.44 -10.58
C VAL A 238 -29.16 -18.05 -11.57
N ASP A 239 -29.44 -17.88 -12.86
CA ASP A 239 -28.71 -18.37 -14.04
C ASP A 239 -27.51 -19.28 -13.78
N ARG A 240 -27.79 -20.58 -13.65
CA ARG A 240 -26.74 -21.60 -13.71
C ARG A 240 -26.34 -21.75 -15.18
N ARG A 241 -25.33 -21.00 -15.61
CA ARG A 241 -24.63 -21.28 -16.88
C ARG A 241 -23.92 -22.63 -16.74
N THR A 242 -24.57 -23.69 -17.22
CA THR A 242 -23.95 -25.01 -17.36
C THR A 242 -23.21 -25.07 -18.69
N ASP A 243 -21.89 -25.05 -18.63
CA ASP A 243 -21.06 -25.38 -19.77
C ASP A 243 -21.14 -26.90 -19.99
N VAL A 244 -21.76 -27.29 -21.11
CA VAL A 244 -21.88 -28.68 -21.51
C VAL A 244 -20.73 -29.00 -22.45
N GLU A 245 -19.81 -29.84 -22.01
CA GLU A 245 -18.73 -30.33 -22.84
C GLU A 245 -19.28 -31.24 -23.95
N LEU A 246 -19.26 -30.75 -25.19
CA LEU A 246 -19.74 -31.51 -26.35
C LEU A 246 -18.79 -32.66 -26.71
N TRP A 247 -17.50 -32.55 -26.39
CA TRP A 247 -16.47 -33.51 -26.75
C TRP A 247 -16.58 -34.84 -25.98
N SER A 248 -17.16 -34.82 -24.78
CA SER A 248 -17.29 -36.00 -23.90
C SER A 248 -18.56 -36.81 -24.16
N ARG A 249 -19.38 -36.41 -25.15
CA ARG A 249 -20.59 -37.14 -25.52
C ARG A 249 -20.26 -38.32 -26.45
N PRO A 250 -20.49 -39.57 -26.01
CA PRO A 250 -20.11 -40.75 -26.80
C PRO A 250 -20.80 -40.81 -28.17
N GLY A 251 -22.02 -40.27 -28.28
CA GLY A 251 -22.75 -40.20 -29.55
C GLY A 251 -22.07 -39.33 -30.62
N LEU A 252 -21.43 -38.21 -30.23
CA LEU A 252 -20.70 -37.35 -31.17
C LEU A 252 -19.41 -38.01 -31.66
N LEU A 253 -18.73 -38.77 -30.79
CA LEU A 253 -17.57 -39.58 -31.16
C LEU A 253 -17.96 -40.70 -32.14
N VAL A 254 -19.06 -41.42 -31.87
CA VAL A 254 -19.57 -42.45 -32.78
C VAL A 254 -19.94 -41.85 -34.14
N LEU A 255 -20.61 -40.69 -34.17
CA LEU A 255 -20.95 -40.00 -35.42
C LEU A 255 -19.69 -39.59 -36.20
N ALA A 256 -18.67 -39.06 -35.53
CA ALA A 256 -17.41 -38.68 -36.18
C ALA A 256 -16.69 -39.89 -36.77
N VAL A 257 -16.62 -41.01 -36.05
CA VAL A 257 -16.04 -42.27 -36.54
C VAL A 257 -16.83 -42.82 -37.73
N LEU A 258 -18.17 -42.75 -37.69
CA LEU A 258 -19.01 -43.18 -38.80
C LEU A 258 -18.76 -42.34 -40.05
N LEU A 259 -18.69 -41.01 -39.92
CA LEU A 259 -18.42 -40.11 -41.05
C LEU A 259 -17.03 -40.36 -41.66
N LEU A 260 -16.00 -40.53 -40.82
CA LEU A 260 -14.65 -40.89 -41.27
C LEU A 260 -14.62 -42.26 -41.95
N GLY A 261 -15.33 -43.25 -41.40
CA GLY A 261 -15.45 -44.58 -41.99
C GLY A 261 -16.20 -44.55 -43.33
N LEU A 262 -17.26 -43.75 -43.43
CA LEU A 262 -18.01 -43.56 -44.68
C LEU A 262 -17.16 -42.86 -45.73
N GLU A 263 -16.40 -41.82 -45.35
CA GLU A 263 -15.46 -41.16 -46.24
C GLU A 263 -14.40 -42.15 -46.74
N TRP A 264 -13.82 -42.96 -45.85
CA TRP A 264 -12.85 -43.97 -46.23
C TRP A 264 -13.44 -45.00 -47.22
N LEU A 265 -14.65 -45.50 -46.96
CA LEU A 265 -15.35 -46.44 -47.85
C LEU A 265 -15.68 -45.80 -49.20
N LEU A 266 -16.09 -44.54 -49.22
CA LEU A 266 -16.33 -43.78 -50.44
C LEU A 266 -15.03 -43.60 -51.24
N ARG A 267 -13.93 -43.22 -50.58
CA ARG A 267 -12.60 -43.10 -51.19
C ARG A 267 -12.10 -44.43 -51.75
N GLN A 268 -12.33 -45.54 -51.05
CA GLN A 268 -11.96 -46.87 -51.52
C GLN A 268 -12.78 -47.27 -52.76
N ARG A 269 -14.06 -46.89 -52.82
CA ARG A 269 -14.90 -47.15 -53.99
C ARG A 269 -14.63 -46.21 -55.17
N SER A 270 -14.16 -44.99 -54.94
CA SER A 270 -13.83 -44.03 -56.00
C SER A 270 -12.42 -44.19 -56.59
N GLY A 271 -11.64 -45.18 -56.12
CA GLY A 271 -10.38 -45.59 -56.76
C GLY A 271 -9.21 -44.61 -56.61
N THR A 272 -9.25 -43.69 -55.64
CA THR A 272 -8.18 -42.73 -55.37
C THR A 272 -7.35 -43.14 -54.16
N LEU A 273 -6.73 -44.33 -54.24
CA LEU A 273 -5.62 -44.76 -53.39
C LEU A 273 -4.50 -45.27 -54.29
#